data_AF-A0A0B8Q5A3-F1
#
_entry.id   AF-A0A0B8Q5A3-F1
#
_cell.length_a   1.000
_cell.length_b   1.000
_cell.length_c   1.000
_cell.angle_alpha   90.00
_cell.angle_beta   90.00
_cell.angle_gamma   90.00
#
_symmetry.space_group_name_H-M   'P 1'
#
loop_
_entity.id
_entity.type
_entity.pdbx_description
1 polymer ?
#
loop_
_entity_poly.entity_id
_entity_poly.type
_entity_poly.pdbx_seq_one_letter_code
_entity_poly.pdbx_strand_id
1 'polypeptide(L)'
;MSFVSALLFALSLMVITLKGFNWGLDFTGGVVAEVRLEQSLSQAEIKSHLDQSIGQEVSVNGSTAPGLWEIRYNPTYDTNVSLPETLESLDASYQMISSSIIGPQVGKEMVEQGGLAILVCLLLTMLYLSYRFEWRFALGAWWRYYTTLSWYSACSL
;
A
#
# COMPACT_ATOMS: atom_id res chain seq x y z
N MET A 1 -17.43 11.23 25.43
CA MET A 1 -16.25 10.61 24.77
C MET A 1 -16.39 10.49 23.25
N SER A 2 -17.61 10.35 22.72
CA SER A 2 -17.86 10.18 21.27
C SER A 2 -17.50 11.40 20.41
N PHE A 3 -17.58 12.62 20.95
CA PHE A 3 -17.30 13.86 20.19
C PHE A 3 -15.84 14.00 19.79
N VAL A 4 -14.91 13.60 20.68
CA VAL A 4 -13.47 13.64 20.41
C VAL A 4 -13.09 12.62 19.35
N SER A 5 -13.64 11.40 19.42
CA SER A 5 -13.40 10.36 18.41
C SER A 5 -13.95 10.77 17.04
N ALA A 6 -15.13 11.38 16.98
CA ALA A 6 -15.71 11.88 15.73
C ALA A 6 -14.86 13.00 15.12
N LEU A 7 -14.34 13.92 15.95
CA LEU A 7 -13.47 15.01 15.49
C LEU A 7 -12.15 14.47 14.92
N LEU A 8 -11.50 13.51 15.60
CA LEU A 8 -10.26 12.90 15.12
C LEU A 8 -10.45 12.12 13.81
N PHE A 9 -11.58 11.43 13.66
CA PHE A 9 -11.93 10.74 12.42
C PHE A 9 -12.09 11.71 11.25
N ALA A 10 -12.82 12.82 11.45
CA ALA A 10 -12.99 13.85 10.44
C ALA A 10 -11.65 14.52 10.06
N LEU A 11 -10.80 14.80 11.05
CA LEU A 11 -9.46 15.35 10.81
C LEU A 11 -8.59 14.41 9.97
N SER A 12 -8.64 13.10 10.24
CA SER A 12 -7.91 12.09 9.48
C SER A 12 -8.33 12.08 8.00
N LEU A 13 -9.63 12.07 7.72
CA LEU A 13 -10.17 12.17 6.36
C LEU A 13 -9.73 13.48 5.67
N MET A 14 -9.70 14.59 6.39
CA MET A 14 -9.27 15.88 5.88
C MET A 14 -7.79 15.88 5.49
N VAL A 15 -6.91 15.29 6.29
CA VAL A 15 -5.48 15.17 5.97
C VAL A 15 -5.25 14.32 4.73
N ILE A 16 -5.97 13.19 4.60
CA ILE A 16 -5.87 12.29 3.44
C ILE A 16 -6.29 13.01 2.15
N THR A 17 -7.39 13.76 2.19
CA THR A 17 -7.91 14.46 1.01
C THR A 17 -7.07 15.66 0.58
N LEU A 18 -6.45 16.39 1.52
CA LEU A 18 -5.62 17.55 1.22
C LEU A 18 -4.19 17.18 0.80
N LYS A 19 -3.59 16.18 1.46
CA LYS A 19 -2.20 15.78 1.19
C LYS A 19 -2.08 14.81 0.00
N GLY A 20 -3.20 14.17 -0.36
CA GLY A 20 -3.23 13.14 -1.38
C GLY A 20 -2.62 11.81 -0.91
N PHE A 21 -2.72 10.80 -1.76
CA PHE A 21 -2.08 9.50 -1.55
C PHE A 21 -0.70 9.49 -2.20
N ASN A 22 0.31 9.01 -1.48
CA ASN A 22 1.61 8.68 -2.07
C ASN A 22 1.45 7.35 -2.82
N TRP A 23 1.17 7.41 -4.12
CA TRP A 23 0.99 6.23 -4.95
C TRP A 23 2.32 5.50 -5.11
N GLY A 24 2.35 4.22 -4.76
CA GLY A 24 3.52 3.37 -4.96
C GLY A 24 3.86 3.17 -6.44
N LEU A 25 5.09 2.74 -6.72
CA LEU A 25 5.56 2.47 -8.08
C LEU A 25 4.71 1.38 -8.77
N ASP A 26 4.16 0.44 -8.00
CA ASP A 26 3.29 -0.64 -8.48
C ASP A 26 1.94 -0.16 -9.02
N PHE A 27 1.49 1.02 -8.60
CA PHE A 27 0.21 1.62 -9.01
C PHE A 27 0.38 2.69 -10.08
N THR A 28 1.51 3.40 -10.06
CA THR A 28 1.80 4.50 -10.98
C THR A 28 2.54 4.05 -12.25
N GLY A 29 3.00 2.79 -12.28
CA GLY A 29 3.95 2.31 -13.28
C GLY A 29 5.36 2.79 -12.97
N GLY A 30 6.37 1.98 -13.27
CA GLY A 30 7.74 2.32 -12.93
C GLY A 30 8.72 1.21 -13.24
N VAL A 31 10.00 1.54 -13.15
CA VAL A 31 11.08 0.57 -13.34
C VAL A 31 11.67 0.22 -11.99
N VAL A 32 11.77 -1.08 -11.75
CA VAL A 32 12.55 -1.64 -10.65
C VAL A 32 13.81 -2.22 -11.27
N ALA A 33 14.94 -1.57 -11.00
CA ALA A 33 16.26 -2.02 -11.42
C ALA A 33 17.02 -2.55 -10.20
N GLU A 34 17.39 -3.83 -10.24
CA GLU A 34 18.27 -4.40 -9.24
C GLU A 34 19.71 -4.30 -9.72
N VAL A 35 20.51 -3.57 -8.97
CA VAL A 35 21.90 -3.26 -9.29
C VAL A 35 22.81 -3.96 -8.27
N ARG A 36 23.71 -4.85 -8.70
CA ARG A 36 24.80 -5.31 -7.82
C ARG A 36 26.03 -4.41 -8.00
N LEU A 37 26.44 -3.74 -6.93
CA LEU A 37 27.66 -2.95 -6.84
C LEU A 37 28.69 -3.70 -6.00
N GLU A 38 29.89 -3.93 -6.53
CA GLU A 38 30.99 -4.59 -5.81
C GLU A 38 31.70 -3.66 -4.81
N GLN A 39 31.51 -2.35 -4.91
CA GLN A 39 32.09 -1.35 -4.02
C GLN A 39 31.10 -0.88 -2.95
N SER A 40 31.62 -0.59 -1.75
CA SER A 40 30.90 -0.04 -0.60
C SER A 40 30.54 1.43 -0.79
N LEU A 41 29.86 1.76 -1.88
CA LEU A 41 29.32 3.11 -2.11
C LEU A 41 28.20 3.38 -1.12
N SER A 42 28.20 4.60 -0.57
CA SER A 42 27.17 5.07 0.35
C SER A 42 25.84 5.23 -0.41
N GLN A 43 24.73 4.76 0.20
CA GLN A 43 23.38 4.95 -0.32
C GLN A 43 23.09 6.42 -0.69
N ALA A 44 23.66 7.37 0.07
CA ALA A 44 23.49 8.80 -0.16
C ALA A 44 24.22 9.30 -1.42
N GLU A 45 25.40 8.75 -1.73
CA GLU A 45 26.15 9.09 -2.94
C GLU A 45 25.41 8.58 -4.19
N ILE A 46 24.97 7.32 -4.16
CA ILE A 46 24.18 6.70 -5.23
C ILE A 46 22.91 7.51 -5.46
N LYS A 47 22.17 7.85 -4.40
CA LYS A 47 20.94 8.66 -4.51
C LYS A 47 21.25 10.03 -5.12
N SER A 48 22.29 10.72 -4.68
CA SER A 48 22.61 12.07 -5.16
C SER A 48 22.96 12.11 -6.66
N HIS A 49 23.69 11.12 -7.16
CA HIS A 49 24.03 11.00 -8.58
C HIS A 49 22.83 10.60 -9.45
N LEU A 50 21.95 9.73 -8.93
CA LEU A 50 20.75 9.32 -9.65
C LEU A 50 19.67 10.40 -9.66
N ASP A 51 19.47 11.12 -8.56
CA ASP A 51 18.54 12.25 -8.51
C ASP A 51 18.96 13.36 -9.50
N GLN A 52 20.27 13.61 -9.64
CA GLN A 52 20.81 14.61 -10.56
C GLN A 52 20.70 14.21 -12.05
N SER A 53 20.77 12.92 -12.37
CA SER A 53 20.74 12.42 -13.75
C SER A 53 19.33 12.09 -14.25
N ILE A 54 18.46 11.58 -13.38
CA ILE A 54 17.08 11.20 -13.70
C ILE A 54 16.12 12.39 -13.51
N GLY A 55 16.50 13.40 -12.71
CA GLY A 55 15.69 14.60 -12.49
C GLY A 55 14.40 14.34 -11.69
N GLN A 56 14.32 13.21 -10.99
CA GLN A 56 13.18 12.78 -10.19
C GLN A 56 13.65 12.15 -8.88
N GLU A 57 12.75 12.05 -7.91
CA GLU A 57 13.05 11.42 -6.62
C GLU A 57 13.21 9.90 -6.78
N VAL A 58 14.45 9.43 -6.68
CA VAL A 58 14.78 8.01 -6.81
C VAL A 58 14.79 7.36 -5.41
N SER A 59 14.07 6.25 -5.27
CA SER A 59 14.12 5.42 -4.06
C SER A 59 15.21 4.36 -4.23
N VAL A 60 16.31 4.55 -3.50
CA VAL A 60 17.42 3.59 -3.42
C VAL A 60 17.32 2.87 -2.09
N ASN A 61 17.07 1.57 -2.12
CA ASN A 61 17.03 0.72 -0.92
C ASN A 61 18.16 -0.32 -1.01
N GLY A 62 18.94 -0.47 0.07
CA GLY A 62 19.89 -1.57 0.20
C GLY A 62 19.14 -2.88 0.44
N SER A 63 19.42 -3.90 -0.37
CA SER A 63 18.85 -5.24 -0.20
C SER A 63 19.56 -6.02 0.92
N THR A 64 18.95 -7.13 1.37
CA THR A 64 19.43 -7.97 2.48
C THR A 64 20.80 -8.61 2.24
N ALA A 65 21.28 -8.64 0.98
CA ALA A 65 22.59 -9.18 0.62
C ALA A 65 23.62 -8.07 0.34
N PRO A 66 24.87 -8.22 0.80
CA PRO A 66 25.90 -7.21 0.65
C PRO A 66 26.17 -6.92 -0.84
N GLY A 67 26.10 -5.64 -1.21
CA GLY A 67 26.33 -5.16 -2.58
C GLY A 67 25.11 -5.20 -3.49
N LEU A 68 23.93 -5.65 -3.04
CA LEU A 68 22.70 -5.54 -3.83
C LEU A 68 21.92 -4.27 -3.48
N TRP A 69 21.70 -3.44 -4.48
CA TRP A 69 20.97 -2.18 -4.40
C TRP A 69 19.76 -2.24 -5.30
N GLU A 70 18.59 -1.96 -4.73
CA GLU A 70 17.35 -1.89 -5.48
C GLU A 70 17.00 -0.43 -5.74
N ILE A 71 16.92 -0.09 -7.02
CA ILE A 71 16.65 1.27 -7.51
C ILE A 71 15.25 1.29 -8.09
N ARG A 72 14.41 2.14 -7.53
CA ARG A 72 13.03 2.37 -7.98
C ARG A 72 12.87 3.80 -8.47
N TYR A 73 12.45 3.94 -9.72
CA TYR A 73 12.14 5.24 -10.32
C TYR A 73 10.94 5.11 -11.28
N ASN A 74 10.15 6.17 -11.39
CA ASN A 74 9.04 6.23 -12.34
C ASN A 74 9.53 6.95 -13.61
N PRO A 75 9.63 6.30 -14.79
CA PRO A 75 9.92 7.02 -16.01
C PRO A 75 8.69 7.85 -16.38
N THR A 76 8.70 9.15 -16.04
CA THR A 76 7.72 10.06 -16.62
C THR A 76 7.86 10.00 -18.14
N TYR A 77 6.72 9.88 -18.83
CA TYR A 77 6.53 9.60 -20.27
C TYR A 77 7.43 10.39 -21.25
N ASP A 78 8.11 11.44 -20.81
CA ASP A 78 8.97 12.33 -21.61
C ASP A 78 10.48 12.07 -21.46
N THR A 79 10.89 11.22 -20.52
CA THR A 79 12.31 11.03 -20.21
C THR A 79 12.75 9.65 -20.69
N ASN A 80 13.16 9.57 -21.95
CA ASN A 80 13.95 8.46 -22.50
C ASN A 80 15.35 8.45 -21.86
N VAL A 81 15.44 8.27 -20.54
CA VAL A 81 16.73 8.10 -19.86
C VAL A 81 17.08 6.63 -19.96
N SER A 82 17.91 6.33 -20.95
CA SER A 82 18.57 5.04 -21.10
C SER A 82 19.52 4.87 -19.93
N LEU A 83 19.10 4.14 -18.88
CA LEU A 83 19.95 3.73 -17.75
C LEU A 83 21.35 3.21 -18.13
N PRO A 84 21.57 2.54 -19.29
CA PRO A 84 22.91 2.10 -19.69
C PRO A 84 23.92 3.24 -19.81
N GLU A 85 23.50 4.41 -20.31
CA GLU A 85 24.41 5.53 -20.64
C GLU A 85 24.91 6.26 -19.38
N THR A 86 24.05 6.35 -18.36
CA THR A 86 24.41 6.87 -17.03
C THR A 86 25.29 5.91 -16.22
N LEU A 87 25.12 4.59 -16.38
CA LEU A 87 25.91 3.59 -15.65
C LEU A 87 27.29 3.35 -16.29
N GLU A 88 27.44 3.55 -17.61
CA GLU A 88 28.75 3.56 -18.29
C GLU A 88 29.65 4.70 -17.80
N SER A 89 29.07 5.83 -17.36
CA SER A 89 29.84 6.98 -16.84
C SER A 89 30.47 6.76 -15.46
N LEU A 90 30.08 5.68 -14.75
CA LEU A 90 30.52 5.42 -13.38
C LEU A 90 31.66 4.40 -13.26
N ASP A 91 32.19 3.89 -14.39
CA ASP A 91 33.37 3.01 -14.48
C ASP A 91 33.41 1.86 -13.43
N ALA A 92 32.23 1.39 -13.03
CA ALA A 92 32.04 0.35 -12.04
C ALA A 92 31.55 -0.91 -12.75
N SER A 93 32.28 -2.01 -12.58
CA SER A 93 31.91 -3.33 -13.08
C SER A 93 30.49 -3.68 -12.60
N TYR A 94 29.51 -3.50 -13.49
CA TYR A 94 28.10 -3.58 -13.14
C TYR A 94 27.47 -4.83 -13.76
N GLN A 95 26.98 -5.74 -12.92
CA GLN A 95 26.10 -6.82 -13.36
C GLN A 95 24.65 -6.39 -13.15
N MET A 96 23.96 -6.10 -14.26
CA MET A 96 22.50 -5.94 -14.29
C MET A 96 21.86 -7.32 -14.11
N ILE A 97 21.33 -7.59 -12.91
CA ILE A 97 20.77 -8.90 -12.56
C ILE A 97 19.34 -9.04 -13.09
N SER A 98 18.54 -7.98 -13.02
CA SER A 98 17.18 -7.94 -13.58
C SER A 98 16.67 -6.51 -13.68
N SER A 99 16.09 -6.18 -14.83
CA SER A 99 15.30 -4.97 -15.03
C SER A 99 13.84 -5.37 -15.23
N SER A 100 13.02 -5.09 -14.22
CA SER A 100 11.58 -5.31 -14.31
C SER A 100 10.94 -3.97 -14.66
N ILE A 101 10.60 -3.80 -15.93
CA ILE A 101 9.87 -2.63 -16.42
C ILE A 101 8.39 -2.95 -16.28
N ILE A 102 7.74 -2.39 -15.26
CA ILE A 102 6.28 -2.45 -15.15
C ILE A 102 5.74 -1.30 -16.00
N GLY A 103 5.15 -1.66 -17.15
CA GLY A 103 4.48 -0.69 -18.01
C GLY A 103 3.32 0.00 -17.27
N PRO A 104 3.12 1.32 -17.45
CA PRO A 104 2.06 2.09 -16.77
C PRO A 104 0.64 1.57 -17.08
N GLN A 105 0.48 0.81 -18.16
CA GLN A 105 -0.77 0.15 -18.51
C GLN A 105 -1.19 -0.92 -17.47
N VAL A 106 -0.25 -1.74 -17.01
CA VAL A 106 -0.54 -2.81 -16.04
C VAL A 106 -0.82 -2.22 -14.64
N GLY A 107 -0.14 -1.14 -14.28
CA GLY A 107 -0.39 -0.41 -13.03
C GLY A 107 -1.82 0.16 -12.95
N LYS A 108 -2.30 0.76 -14.05
CA LYS A 108 -3.68 1.29 -14.12
C LYS A 108 -4.73 0.18 -14.01
N GLU A 109 -4.52 -0.95 -14.67
CA GLU A 109 -5.41 -2.12 -14.57
C GLU A 109 -5.43 -2.70 -13.15
N MET A 110 -4.27 -2.76 -12.48
CA MET A 110 -4.17 -3.17 -11.06
C MET A 110 -4.95 -2.25 -10.13
N VAL A 111 -4.89 -0.93 -10.33
CA VAL A 111 -5.66 0.05 -9.53
C VAL A 111 -7.17 -0.14 -9.74
N GLU A 112 -7.61 -0.29 -11.00
CA GLU A 112 -9.02 -0.43 -11.34
C GLU A 112 -9.62 -1.75 -10.83
N GLN A 113 -8.94 -2.87 -11.10
CA GLN A 113 -9.36 -4.18 -10.63
C GLN A 113 -9.25 -4.32 -9.11
N GLY A 114 -8.19 -3.80 -8.50
CA GLY A 114 -8.00 -3.79 -7.06
C GLY A 114 -9.07 -2.96 -6.34
N GLY A 115 -9.39 -1.78 -6.88
CA GLY A 115 -10.46 -0.92 -6.37
C GLY A 115 -11.82 -1.61 -6.41
N LEU A 116 -12.16 -2.25 -7.54
CA LEU A 116 -13.39 -3.05 -7.68
C LEU A 116 -13.42 -4.24 -6.71
N ALA A 117 -12.31 -4.96 -6.54
CA ALA A 117 -12.23 -6.10 -5.63
C ALA A 117 -12.46 -5.71 -4.16
N ILE A 118 -11.88 -4.59 -3.71
CA ILE A 118 -12.08 -4.07 -2.34
C ILE A 118 -13.55 -3.67 -2.14
N LEU A 119 -14.15 -3.00 -3.12
CA LEU A 119 -15.56 -2.59 -3.05
C LEU A 119 -16.49 -3.81 -2.95
N VAL A 120 -16.27 -4.83 -3.78
CA VAL A 120 -17.05 -6.08 -3.75
C VAL A 120 -16.84 -6.82 -2.42
N CYS A 121 -15.61 -6.92 -1.92
CA CYS A 121 -15.30 -7.55 -0.63
C CYS A 121 -16.01 -6.83 0.53
N LEU A 122 -16.02 -5.49 0.51
CA LEU A 122 -16.69 -4.69 1.53
C LEU A 122 -18.21 -4.91 1.51
N LEU A 123 -18.83 -4.96 0.33
CA LEU A 123 -20.26 -5.27 0.21
C LEU A 123 -20.58 -6.70 0.68
N LEU A 124 -19.77 -7.68 0.27
CA LEU A 124 -19.95 -9.08 0.66
C LEU A 124 -19.81 -9.28 2.17
N THR A 125 -18.81 -8.65 2.79
CA THR A 125 -18.64 -8.69 4.25
C THR A 125 -19.83 -8.04 4.95
N MET A 126 -20.28 -6.86 4.51
CA MET A 126 -21.45 -6.21 5.11
C MET A 126 -22.70 -7.11 5.02
N LEU A 127 -22.96 -7.70 3.85
CA LEU A 127 -24.11 -8.58 3.63
C LEU A 127 -24.01 -9.88 4.46
N TYR A 128 -22.83 -10.48 4.51
CA TYR A 128 -22.55 -11.65 5.33
C TYR A 128 -22.82 -11.37 6.81
N LEU A 129 -22.30 -10.26 7.34
CA LEU A 129 -22.51 -9.88 8.72
C LEU A 129 -23.99 -9.64 9.00
N SER A 130 -24.70 -8.92 8.12
CA SER A 130 -26.15 -8.69 8.27
C SER A 130 -26.92 -10.00 8.43
N TYR A 131 -26.77 -10.93 7.49
CA TYR A 131 -27.44 -12.23 7.55
C TYR A 131 -26.99 -13.07 8.76
N ARG A 132 -25.70 -13.01 9.11
CA ARG A 132 -25.12 -13.82 10.18
C ARG A 132 -25.51 -13.36 11.58
N PHE A 133 -25.68 -12.05 11.79
CA PHE A 133 -25.92 -11.45 13.11
C PHE A 133 -27.40 -11.35 13.48
N GLU A 134 -28.32 -11.25 12.51
CA GLU A 134 -29.76 -11.23 12.78
C GLU A 134 -30.20 -12.39 13.68
N TRP A 135 -29.72 -13.60 13.40
CA TRP A 135 -30.02 -14.79 14.20
C TRP A 135 -29.44 -14.76 15.62
N ARG A 136 -28.28 -14.12 15.83
CA ARG A 136 -27.65 -14.02 17.16
C ARG A 136 -28.28 -12.95 18.04
N PHE A 137 -28.70 -11.83 17.45
CA PHE A 137 -29.45 -10.79 18.18
C PHE A 137 -30.84 -11.29 18.57
N ALA A 138 -31.53 -12.03 17.70
CA ALA A 138 -32.83 -12.63 18.00
C ALA A 138 -32.75 -13.67 19.14
N LEU A 139 -31.78 -14.60 19.09
CA LEU A 139 -31.58 -15.61 20.14
C LEU A 139 -31.19 -14.98 21.50
N GLY A 140 -30.40 -13.91 21.50
CA GLY A 140 -30.03 -13.19 22.71
C GLY A 140 -31.23 -12.52 23.40
N ALA A 141 -32.14 -11.91 22.62
CA ALA A 141 -33.38 -11.33 23.15
C ALA A 141 -34.33 -12.42 23.69
N TRP A 142 -34.44 -13.54 23.00
CA TRP A 142 -35.29 -14.66 23.40
C TRP A 142 -34.82 -15.32 24.71
N TRP A 143 -33.51 -15.59 24.86
CA TRP A 143 -32.96 -16.16 26.09
C TRP A 143 -33.15 -15.25 27.31
N ARG A 144 -33.01 -13.93 27.11
CA ARG A 144 -33.25 -12.93 28.15
C ARG A 144 -34.71 -12.93 28.60
N TYR A 145 -35.65 -13.09 27.67
CA TYR A 145 -37.08 -13.15 27.99
C TYR A 145 -37.41 -14.35 28.89
N TYR A 146 -36.90 -15.55 28.55
CA TYR A 146 -37.14 -16.77 29.33
C TYR A 146 -36.57 -16.71 30.76
N THR A 147 -35.34 -16.21 30.90
CA THR A 147 -34.71 -16.05 32.22
C THR A 147 -35.45 -15.02 33.08
N THR A 148 -35.91 -13.92 32.48
CA THR A 148 -36.66 -12.88 33.21
C THR A 148 -38.05 -13.38 33.65
N LEU A 149 -38.74 -14.17 32.82
CA LEU A 149 -40.05 -14.73 33.17
C LEU A 149 -39.97 -15.71 34.35
N SER A 150 -38.95 -16.58 34.36
CA SER A 150 -38.71 -17.54 35.45
C SER A 150 -38.46 -16.85 36.80
N TRP A 151 -37.66 -15.77 36.79
CA TRP A 151 -37.44 -14.95 37.98
C TRP A 151 -38.70 -14.22 38.47
N TYR A 152 -39.57 -13.74 37.57
CA TYR A 152 -40.81 -13.06 37.94
C TYR A 152 -41.83 -14.02 38.60
N SER A 153 -41.95 -15.26 38.11
CA SER A 153 -42.77 -16.30 38.76
C SER A 153 -42.22 -16.77 40.11
N ALA A 154 -40.90 -16.71 40.33
CA ALA A 154 -40.29 -17.11 41.60
C ALA A 154 -40.36 -16.02 42.70
N CYS A 155 -40.54 -14.75 42.32
CA CYS A 155 -40.59 -13.61 43.24
C CYS A 155 -42.03 -13.18 43.60
N SER A 156 -43.05 -13.75 42.93
CA SER A 156 -44.48 -13.47 43.16
C SER A 156 -45.20 -14.55 44.01
N LEU A 157 -44.44 -15.51 44.55
CA LEU A 157 -44.83 -16.51 45.55
C LEU A 157 -44.15 -16.19 46.88
#